data_AF-A0A0F8YRQ6-F1
#
_entry.id   AF-A0A0F8YRQ6-F1
#
_cell.length_a   1.000
_cell.length_b   1.000
_cell.length_c   1.000
_cell.angle_alpha   90.00
_cell.angle_beta   90.00
_cell.angle_gamma   90.00
#
_symmetry.space_group_name_H-M   'P 1'
#
loop_
_entity.id
_entity.type
_entity.pdbx_description
1 polymer ?
#
loop_
_entity_poly.entity_id
_entity_poly.type
_entity_poly.pdbx_seq_one_letter_code
_entity_poly.pdbx_strand_id
1 'polypeptide(L)' 'MHLLDASAWCSECDWKTEGKNAMGNAAKHHQKTGHFTMVELYYSQTFGEPRRNESGSIVVGKE' A
#
# COMPACT_ATOMS: atom_id res chain seq x y z
N MET A 1 -3.19 -8.90 3.75
CA MET A 1 -2.95 -7.59 3.12
C MET A 1 -1.47 -7.29 3.26
N HIS A 2 -0.73 -7.26 2.15
CA HIS A 2 0.70 -6.96 2.14
C HIS A 2 0.90 -5.57 1.57
N LEU A 3 1.37 -4.62 2.40
CA LEU A 3 1.73 -3.28 1.94
C LEU A 3 2.95 -3.38 1.03
N LEU A 4 2.78 -2.99 -0.22
CA LEU A 4 3.84 -2.93 -1.21
C LEU A 4 4.62 -1.63 -1.05
N ASP A 5 3.89 -0.52 -1.03
CA ASP A 5 4.45 0.82 -0.94
C ASP A 5 3.43 1.83 -0.40
N ALA A 6 3.89 3.04 -0.11
CA ALA A 6 3.04 4.17 0.23
C ALA A 6 3.64 5.48 -0.28
N SER A 7 2.78 6.41 -0.69
CA SER A 7 3.15 7.76 -1.10
C SER A 7 2.41 8.75 -0.25
N ALA A 8 3.07 9.82 0.20
CA ALA A 8 2.45 10.85 1.01
C ALA A 8 2.87 12.24 0.54
N TRP A 9 1.93 13.19 0.64
CA TRP A 9 2.17 14.59 0.27
C TRP A 9 1.35 15.53 1.16
N CYS A 10 1.81 16.78 1.21
CA CYS A 10 1.10 17.88 1.85
C CYS A 10 0.38 18.69 0.78
N SER A 11 -0.88 19.08 1.01
CA SER A 11 -1.61 19.95 0.06
C SER A 11 -1.32 21.44 0.26
N GLU A 12 -0.64 21.79 1.35
CA GLU A 12 -0.38 23.17 1.77
C GLU A 12 1.10 23.59 1.58
N CYS A 13 1.99 22.65 1.25
CA CYS A 13 3.39 22.93 0.90
C CYS A 13 3.97 21.83 0.02
N ASP A 14 5.19 22.04 -0.51
CA ASP A 14 5.85 21.11 -1.46
C ASP A 14 6.42 19.83 -0.82
N TRP A 15 6.02 19.50 0.41
CA TRP A 15 6.50 18.31 1.10
C TRP A 15 5.87 17.03 0.52
N LYS A 16 6.71 16.04 0.19
CA LYS A 16 6.31 14.72 -0.28
C LYS A 16 7.33 13.64 0.11
N THR A 17 6.89 12.40 0.24
CA THR A 17 7.74 11.24 0.57
C THR A 17 7.09 9.94 0.08
N GLU A 18 7.91 8.93 -0.19
CA GLU A 18 7.49 7.61 -0.67
C GLU A 18 8.16 6.52 0.18
N GLY A 19 7.70 5.28 0.05
CA GLY A 19 8.19 4.13 0.80
C GLY A 19 7.23 3.68 1.89
N LYS A 20 7.49 2.49 2.43
CA LYS A 20 6.66 1.85 3.48
C LYS A 20 6.49 2.67 4.77
N ASN A 21 7.34 3.68 4.99
CA ASN A 21 7.26 4.58 6.15
C ASN A 21 6.56 5.93 5.84
N ALA A 22 6.10 6.15 4.61
CA ALA A 22 5.50 7.42 4.18
C ALA A 22 4.32 7.82 5.09
N MET A 23 3.52 6.84 5.53
CA MET A 23 2.42 7.06 6.48
C MET A 23 2.89 7.67 7.81
N GLY A 24 3.98 7.13 8.38
CA GLY A 24 4.54 7.65 9.63
C GLY A 24 5.17 9.04 9.46
N ASN A 25 5.80 9.29 8.31
CA ASN A 25 6.36 10.59 7.97
C ASN A 25 5.27 11.65 7.77
N ALA A 26 4.14 11.28 7.15
CA ALA A 26 2.99 12.15 6.96
C ALA A 26 2.35 12.57 8.28
N ALA A 27 2.21 11.61 9.22
CA ALA A 27 1.71 11.89 10.57
C ALA A 27 2.62 12.86 11.33
N LYS A 28 3.94 12.66 11.25
CA LYS A 28 4.93 13.59 11.84
C LYS A 28 4.88 14.98 11.19
N HIS A 29 4.72 15.04 9.87
CA HIS A 29 4.60 16.31 9.15
C HIS A 29 3.37 17.08 9.66
N HIS A 30 2.19 16.45 9.63
CA HIS A 30 0.95 17.04 10.13
C HIS A 30 1.09 17.52 11.58
N GLN A 31 1.65 16.70 12.47
CA GLN A 31 1.84 17.08 13.87
C GLN A 31 2.77 18.31 14.04
N LYS A 32 3.80 18.43 13.18
CA LYS A 32 4.78 19.52 13.26
C LYS A 32 4.27 20.83 12.67
N THR A 33 3.49 20.77 11.59
CA THR A 33 3.10 21.96 10.81
C THR A 33 1.63 22.35 10.98
N GLY A 34 0.79 21.41 11.40
CA GLY A 34 -0.67 21.55 11.36
C GLY A 34 -1.28 21.39 9.96
N HIS A 35 -0.46 21.17 8.93
CA HIS A 35 -0.95 21.06 7.55
C HIS A 35 -1.72 19.77 7.30
N PHE A 36 -2.68 19.83 6.38
CA PHE A 36 -3.37 18.67 5.83
C PHE A 36 -2.41 17.82 4.98
N THR A 37 -2.27 16.55 5.35
CA THR A 37 -1.45 15.56 4.65
C THR A 37 -2.30 14.41 4.15
N MET A 38 -1.94 13.91 2.96
CA MET A 38 -2.57 12.74 2.34
C MET A 38 -1.57 11.60 2.24
N VAL A 39 -2.07 10.37 2.31
CA VAL A 39 -1.29 9.14 2.13
C VAL A 39 -2.06 8.19 1.22
N GLU A 40 -1.43 7.78 0.13
CA GLU A 40 -1.87 6.66 -0.71
C GLU A 40 -1.14 5.38 -0.32
N LEU A 41 -1.88 4.27 -0.24
CA LEU A 41 -1.37 2.97 0.14
C LEU A 41 -1.52 2.00 -1.03
N TYR A 42 -0.41 1.38 -1.44
CA TYR A 42 -0.39 0.36 -2.47
C TYR A 42 -0.25 -1.01 -1.80
N TYR A 43 -1.24 -1.88 -1.93
CA TYR A 43 -1.25 -3.19 -1.29
C TYR A 43 -1.62 -4.31 -2.26
N SER A 44 -1.11 -5.51 -1.95
CA SER A 44 -1.55 -6.75 -2.57
C SER A 44 -2.36 -7.58 -1.59
N GLN A 45 -3.43 -8.18 -2.07
CA GLN A 45 -4.25 -9.12 -1.32
C GLN A 45 -4.65 -10.29 -2.19
N THR A 46 -4.46 -11.50 -1.64
CA THR A 46 -4.89 -12.76 -2.25
C THR A 46 -6.09 -13.28 -1.49
N PHE A 47 -7.08 -13.80 -2.21
CA PHE A 47 -8.26 -14.47 -1.63
C PHE A 47 -8.30 -15.92 -2.12
N GLY A 48 -8.33 -16.87 -1.18
CA GLY A 48 -8.27 -18.31 -1.48
C GLY A 48 -6.86 -18.82 -1.80
N GLU A 49 -6.77 -20.11 -2.10
CA GLU A 49 -5.52 -20.76 -2.52
C GLU A 49 -5.57 -21.15 -4.00
N PRO A 50 -4.42 -21.16 -4.72
CA PRO A 50 -4.38 -21.66 -6.10
C PRO A 50 -4.82 -23.13 -6.13
N ARG A 51 -5.80 -23.45 -6.98
CA ARG A 51 -6.18 -24.84 -7.23
C ARG A 51 -5.04 -25.55 -7.94
N ARG A 52 -4.73 -26.78 -7.50
CA ARG A 52 -3.70 -27.63 -8.11
C ARG A 52 -4.34 -28.89 -8.66
N ASN A 53 -3.85 -29.38 -9.79
CA ASN A 53 -4.22 -30.69 -10.32
C ASN A 53 -3.43 -31.83 -9.60
N GLU A 54 -3.70 -33.07 -9.97
CA GLU A 54 -3.01 -34.26 -9.41
C GLU A 54 -1.48 -34.23 -9.61
N SER A 55 -0.99 -33.55 -10.65
CA SER A 55 0.45 -33.34 -10.89
C SER A 55 1.05 -32.14 -10.13
N GLY A 56 0.26 -31.43 -9.32
CA GLY A 56 0.69 -30.29 -8.50
C GLY A 56 0.77 -28.94 -9.23
N SER A 57 0.38 -28.87 -10.51
CA SER A 57 0.38 -27.66 -11.34
C SER A 57 -0.82 -26.77 -11.05
N ILE A 58 -0.64 -25.45 -11.08
CA ILE A 58 -1.73 -24.47 -10.85
C ILE A 58 -2.71 -24.52 -12.02
N VAL A 59 -4.00 -24.62 -11.71
CA VAL A 59 -5.09 -24.61 -12.69
C VAL A 59 -5.81 -23.26 -12.64
N VAL A 60 -6.03 -22.65 -13.81
CA VAL A 60 -6.70 -21.35 -13.96
C VAL A 60 -8.06 -21.55 -14.62
N GLY A 61 -9.14 -21.06 -14.01
CA GLY A 61 -10.52 -21.12 -14.55
C GLY A 61 -11.51 -21.87 -13.66
N LYS A 62 -12.80 -21.77 -14.00
CA LYS A 62 -13.87 -22.63 -13.46
C LYS A 62 -14.18 -23.68 -14.53
N GLU A 63 -14.31 -24.95 -14.12
CA GLU A 63 -15.02 -25.97 -14.91
C GLU A 63 -16.46 -25.54 -15.21
#